data_AF-A0A6G3RTQ8-F1
#
_entry.id   AF-A0A6G3RTQ8-F1
#
_cell.length_a   1.000
_cell.length_b   1.000
_cell.length_c   1.000
_cell.angle_alpha   90.00
_cell.angle_beta   90.00
_cell.angle_gamma   90.00
#
_symmetry.space_group_name_H-M   'P 1'
#
loop_
_entity.id
_entity.type
_entity.pdbx_description
1 polymer ?
#
loop_
_entity_poly.entity_id
_entity_poly.type
_entity_poly.pdbx_seq_one_letter_code
_entity_poly.pdbx_strand_id
1 'polypeptide(L)'
;AERAAVLTSELAGNLLRHAVGGAVYVQRHPQGRGLDVVAVDRGPGMARPDRAMVDGFSTTGTLGSGMGAARRLADELTLRTLPGVGTLICARFHAPGSGPLRSDIGLLCLPVRGEEACGDSAAVVEAPGGRTAVVVDGLG
;
A
#
# COMPACT_ATOMS: atom_id res chain seq x y z
N ALA A 1 10.33 -2.11 10.35
CA ALA A 1 10.57 -0.71 9.93
C ALA A 1 11.40 -0.67 8.65
N GLU A 2 12.61 -1.24 8.62
CA GLU A 2 13.51 -1.21 7.44
C GLU A 2 12.88 -1.76 6.14
N ARG A 3 12.24 -2.94 6.20
CA ARG A 3 11.53 -3.53 5.03
C ARG A 3 10.49 -2.56 4.43
N ALA A 4 9.73 -1.89 5.28
CA ALA A 4 8.70 -0.94 4.85
C ALA A 4 9.32 0.32 4.23
N ALA A 5 10.41 0.84 4.78
CA ALA A 5 11.11 2.00 4.22
C ALA A 5 11.68 1.71 2.83
N VAL A 6 12.34 0.55 2.65
CA VAL A 6 12.89 0.14 1.34
C VAL A 6 11.77 0.01 0.30
N LEU A 7 10.70 -0.72 0.63
CA LEU A 7 9.56 -0.90 -0.28
C LEU A 7 8.88 0.44 -0.62
N THR A 8 8.69 1.32 0.37
CA THR A 8 8.09 2.64 0.17
C THR A 8 8.91 3.46 -0.83
N SER A 9 10.24 3.46 -0.70
CA SER A 9 11.15 4.14 -1.63
C SER A 9 11.09 3.56 -3.03
N GLU A 10 11.00 2.23 -3.18
CA GLU A 10 10.85 1.57 -4.48
C GLU A 10 9.52 1.93 -5.14
N LEU A 11 8.42 1.93 -4.39
CA LEU A 11 7.10 2.34 -4.90
C LEU A 11 7.09 3.82 -5.31
N ALA A 12 7.66 4.71 -4.50
CA ALA A 12 7.79 6.12 -4.85
C ALA A 12 8.65 6.30 -6.12
N GLY A 13 9.76 5.57 -6.24
CA GLY A 13 10.60 5.56 -7.43
C GLY A 13 9.85 5.06 -8.68
N ASN A 14 8.99 4.05 -8.54
CA ASN A 14 8.16 3.57 -9.64
C ASN A 14 7.15 4.61 -10.10
N LEU A 15 6.52 5.33 -9.16
CA LEU A 15 5.64 6.45 -9.50
C LEU A 15 6.40 7.52 -10.27
N LEU A 16 7.59 7.93 -9.80
CA LEU A 16 8.40 8.95 -10.48
C LEU A 16 8.82 8.55 -11.90
N ARG A 17 9.07 7.26 -12.15
CA ARG A 17 9.55 6.76 -13.46
C ARG A 17 8.44 6.45 -14.46
N HIS A 18 7.29 5.98 -13.97
CA HIS A 18 6.30 5.30 -14.83
C HIS A 18 4.89 5.90 -14.74
N ALA A 19 4.57 6.61 -13.66
CA ALA A 19 3.23 7.11 -13.44
C ALA A 19 3.02 8.51 -14.03
N VAL A 20 1.75 8.86 -14.26
CA VAL A 20 1.32 10.22 -14.56
C VAL A 20 0.54 10.73 -13.36
N GLY A 21 1.23 11.47 -12.48
CA GLY A 21 0.74 11.77 -11.15
C GLY A 21 0.62 10.53 -10.26
N GLY A 22 0.50 10.73 -8.96
CA GLY A 22 0.37 9.64 -8.01
C GLY A 22 0.79 10.05 -6.61
N ALA A 23 0.58 9.14 -5.66
CA ALA A 23 0.94 9.34 -4.27
C ALA A 23 1.30 8.00 -3.62
N VAL A 24 2.11 8.08 -2.57
CA VAL A 24 2.32 6.99 -1.61
C VAL A 24 1.75 7.42 -0.27
N TYR A 25 0.89 6.57 0.30
CA TYR A 25 0.32 6.75 1.62
C TYR A 25 0.86 5.66 2.55
N VAL A 26 1.23 6.07 3.76
CA VAL A 26 1.76 5.16 4.79
C VAL A 26 0.90 5.34 6.03
N GLN A 27 0.13 4.31 6.39
CA GLN A 27 -0.84 4.37 7.49
C GLN A 27 -0.76 3.14 8.39
N ARG A 28 -1.08 3.32 9.67
CA ARG A 28 -1.24 2.17 10.58
C ARG A 28 -2.41 1.30 10.09
N HIS A 29 -2.23 -0.01 10.17
CA HIS A 29 -3.32 -0.92 9.86
C HIS A 29 -4.49 -0.73 10.86
N PRO A 30 -5.77 -0.80 10.46
CA PRO A 30 -6.92 -0.58 11.36
C PRO A 30 -7.01 -1.49 12.57
N GLN A 31 -6.38 -2.67 12.50
CA GLN A 31 -6.26 -3.60 13.64
C GLN A 31 -5.12 -3.23 14.61
N GLY A 32 -4.42 -2.12 14.40
CA GLY A 32 -3.33 -1.60 15.25
C GLY A 32 -2.02 -2.39 15.21
N ARG A 33 -1.98 -3.55 14.54
CA ARG A 33 -0.88 -4.52 14.55
C ARG A 33 -0.06 -4.53 13.25
N GLY A 34 0.15 -3.37 12.65
CA GLY A 34 0.90 -3.30 11.40
C GLY A 34 0.81 -1.95 10.70
N LEU A 35 1.29 -1.95 9.45
CA LEU A 35 1.37 -0.79 8.57
C LEU A 35 0.92 -1.19 7.16
N ASP A 36 0.12 -0.33 6.53
CA ASP A 36 -0.19 -0.39 5.12
C ASP A 36 0.57 0.73 4.38
N VAL A 37 1.21 0.36 3.28
CA VAL A 37 1.85 1.26 2.32
C VAL A 37 1.09 1.15 1.01
N VAL A 38 0.38 2.21 0.63
CA VAL A 38 -0.46 2.26 -0.58
C VAL A 38 0.16 3.23 -1.57
N ALA A 39 0.62 2.73 -2.71
CA ALA A 39 0.98 3.55 -3.87
C ALA A 39 -0.15 3.52 -4.89
N VAL A 40 -0.54 4.69 -5.39
CA VAL A 40 -1.59 4.83 -6.39
C VAL A 40 -1.23 5.87 -7.44
N ASP A 41 -1.53 5.57 -8.69
CA ASP A 41 -1.38 6.47 -9.82
C ASP A 41 -2.57 6.46 -10.78
N ARG A 42 -2.56 7.44 -11.70
CA ARG A 42 -3.43 7.52 -12.88
C ARG A 42 -2.63 7.39 -14.17
N GLY A 43 -1.55 6.62 -14.11
CA GLY A 43 -0.66 6.36 -15.23
C GLY A 43 -1.26 5.37 -16.25
N PRO A 44 -0.45 4.84 -17.17
CA PRO A 44 -0.91 3.96 -18.24
C PRO A 44 -1.39 2.58 -17.79
N GLY A 45 -1.23 2.23 -16.50
CA GLY A 45 -1.47 0.87 -16.00
C GLY A 45 -0.49 -0.16 -16.58
N MET A 46 -0.69 -1.44 -16.24
CA MET A 46 0.15 -2.54 -16.69
C MET A 46 -0.65 -3.53 -17.54
N ALA A 47 -0.17 -3.82 -18.74
CA ALA A 47 -0.80 -4.79 -19.64
C ALA A 47 -0.57 -6.26 -19.20
N ARG A 48 0.51 -6.54 -18.46
CA ARG A 48 0.89 -7.89 -18.01
C ARG A 48 1.39 -7.85 -16.56
N PRO A 49 0.50 -7.62 -15.57
CA PRO A 49 0.89 -7.46 -14.16
C PRO A 49 1.68 -8.66 -13.62
N ASP A 50 1.31 -9.88 -14.00
CA ASP A 50 1.99 -11.10 -13.53
C ASP A 50 3.47 -11.12 -13.87
N ARG A 51 3.85 -10.58 -15.03
CA ARG A 51 5.27 -10.48 -15.43
C ARG A 51 6.02 -9.43 -14.64
N ALA A 52 5.33 -8.35 -14.26
CA ALA A 52 5.90 -7.27 -13.49
C ALA A 52 6.26 -7.70 -12.06
N MET A 53 5.61 -8.76 -11.56
CA MET A 53 5.85 -9.35 -10.24
C MET A 53 6.96 -10.41 -10.22
N VAL A 54 7.52 -10.78 -11.38
CA VAL A 54 8.63 -11.73 -11.49
C VAL A 54 9.95 -10.99 -11.39
N ASP A 55 10.90 -11.55 -10.64
CA ASP A 55 12.25 -11.02 -10.53
C ASP A 55 12.96 -10.94 -11.87
N GLY A 56 13.73 -9.87 -12.06
CA GLY A 56 14.48 -9.61 -13.28
C GLY A 56 13.68 -8.88 -14.37
N PHE A 57 12.37 -8.66 -14.20
CA PHE A 57 11.58 -7.87 -15.15
C PHE A 57 11.69 -6.37 -14.85
N SER A 58 12.46 -5.65 -15.66
CA SER A 58 12.61 -4.19 -15.61
C SER A 58 12.48 -3.60 -17.00
N THR A 59 11.67 -2.55 -17.13
CA THR A 59 11.50 -1.80 -18.39
C THR A 59 12.43 -0.58 -18.49
N THR A 60 13.20 -0.26 -17.44
CA THR A 60 14.01 0.98 -17.35
C THR A 60 15.45 0.79 -16.89
N GLY A 61 16.00 -0.44 -16.94
CA GLY A 61 17.44 -0.66 -16.74
C GLY A 61 17.96 -0.49 -15.30
N THR A 62 17.08 -0.33 -14.31
CA THR A 62 17.43 -0.55 -12.90
C THR A 62 17.58 -2.05 -12.64
N LEU A 63 18.42 -2.45 -11.66
CA LEU A 63 18.56 -3.84 -11.19
C LEU A 63 17.15 -4.42 -10.96
N GLY A 64 16.64 -5.20 -11.91
CA GLY A 64 15.21 -5.42 -12.13
C GLY A 64 14.49 -6.11 -11.00
N SER A 65 14.16 -5.35 -9.96
CA SER A 65 13.71 -5.90 -8.69
C SER A 65 12.56 -5.14 -8.05
N GLY A 66 12.13 -3.97 -8.57
CA GLY A 66 11.21 -3.09 -7.83
C GLY A 66 9.94 -3.78 -7.31
N MET A 67 9.21 -4.49 -8.19
CA MET A 67 7.97 -5.19 -7.79
C MET A 67 8.19 -6.62 -7.30
N GLY A 68 9.20 -7.34 -7.80
CA GLY A 68 9.59 -8.65 -7.26
C GLY A 68 10.12 -8.56 -5.81
N ALA A 69 10.92 -7.54 -5.51
CA ALA A 69 11.38 -7.19 -4.18
C ALA A 69 10.22 -6.71 -3.30
N ALA A 70 9.29 -5.91 -3.83
CA ALA A 70 8.09 -5.54 -3.09
C ALA A 70 7.33 -6.79 -2.62
N ARG A 71 7.22 -7.83 -3.48
CA ARG A 71 6.60 -9.12 -3.13
C ARG A 71 7.34 -9.89 -2.05
N ARG A 72 8.67 -9.76 -1.96
CA ARG A 72 9.48 -10.42 -0.92
C ARG A 72 9.49 -9.66 0.40
N LEU A 73 9.44 -8.34 0.35
CA LEU A 73 9.60 -7.48 1.52
C LEU A 73 8.30 -7.36 2.33
N ALA A 74 7.17 -7.24 1.64
CA ALA A 74 5.86 -7.15 2.26
C ALA A 74 5.41 -8.52 2.80
N ASP A 75 4.65 -8.50 3.90
CA ASP A 75 4.01 -9.71 4.41
C ASP A 75 2.77 -10.06 3.56
N GLU A 76 2.09 -9.04 3.03
CA GLU A 76 1.06 -9.19 1.99
C GLU A 76 1.19 -8.09 0.94
N LEU A 77 0.90 -8.41 -0.32
CA LEU A 77 0.96 -7.47 -1.43
C LEU A 77 -0.24 -7.63 -2.34
N THR A 78 -0.99 -6.54 -2.52
CA THR A 78 -2.09 -6.45 -3.47
C THR A 78 -1.70 -5.51 -4.61
N LEU A 79 -1.80 -6.01 -5.85
CA LEU A 79 -1.68 -5.23 -7.08
C LEU A 79 -3.04 -5.18 -7.77
N ARG A 80 -3.47 -3.98 -8.14
CA ARG A 80 -4.63 -3.71 -8.99
C ARG A 80 -4.19 -2.73 -10.06
N THR A 81 -4.35 -3.09 -11.32
CA THR A 81 -3.91 -2.24 -12.42
C THR A 81 -4.81 -2.48 -13.63
N LEU A 82 -5.11 -1.39 -14.34
CA LEU A 82 -5.95 -1.40 -15.52
C LEU A 82 -5.29 -0.54 -16.60
N PRO A 83 -5.05 -1.09 -17.81
CA PRO A 83 -4.49 -0.33 -18.92
C PRO A 83 -5.29 0.94 -19.20
N GLY A 84 -4.59 2.08 -19.26
CA GLY A 84 -5.16 3.40 -19.49
C GLY A 84 -5.85 4.05 -18.28
N VAL A 85 -5.93 3.37 -17.12
CA VAL A 85 -6.59 3.89 -15.91
C VAL A 85 -5.60 4.20 -14.80
N GLY A 86 -4.63 3.30 -14.58
CA GLY A 86 -3.61 3.47 -13.56
C GLY A 86 -3.32 2.19 -12.78
N THR A 87 -2.54 2.34 -11.71
CA THR A 87 -2.13 1.24 -10.83
C THR A 87 -2.33 1.61 -9.37
N LEU A 88 -2.73 0.62 -8.57
CA LEU A 88 -2.73 0.63 -7.12
C LEU A 88 -1.93 -0.57 -6.61
N ILE A 89 -0.98 -0.30 -5.73
CA ILE A 89 -0.22 -1.31 -4.99
C ILE A 89 -0.42 -1.05 -3.50
N CYS A 90 -0.90 -2.06 -2.77
CA CYS A 90 -0.99 -2.03 -1.31
C CYS A 90 -0.06 -3.11 -0.74
N ALA A 91 0.95 -2.68 0.00
CA ALA A 91 1.88 -3.55 0.72
C ALA A 91 1.61 -3.47 2.22
N ARG A 92 1.47 -4.62 2.87
CA ARG A 92 1.18 -4.73 4.30
C ARG A 92 2.35 -5.31 5.06
N PHE A 93 2.57 -4.77 6.25
CA PHE A 93 3.60 -5.20 7.18
C PHE A 93 2.99 -5.47 8.55
N HIS A 94 3.27 -6.64 9.10
CA HIS A 94 2.86 -7.03 10.45
C HIS A 94 3.80 -6.41 11.48
N ALA A 95 3.24 -6.07 12.65
CA ALA A 95 4.07 -5.75 13.80
C ALA A 95 4.86 -6.99 14.25
N PRO A 96 6.08 -6.83 14.79
CA PRO A 96 6.82 -7.97 15.33
C PRO A 96 6.02 -8.70 16.41
N GLY A 97 5.91 -10.03 16.29
CA GLY A 97 5.17 -10.85 17.24
C GLY A 97 3.64 -10.76 17.14
N SER A 98 3.08 -10.01 16.18
CA SER A 98 1.65 -10.09 15.89
C SER A 98 1.32 -11.30 15.01
N GLY A 99 0.17 -11.92 15.26
CA GLY A 99 -0.42 -12.87 14.31
C GLY A 99 -0.74 -12.22 12.95
N PRO A 100 -1.07 -13.03 11.93
CA PRO A 100 -1.40 -12.50 10.61
C PRO A 100 -2.57 -11.52 10.69
N LEU A 101 -2.45 -10.40 10.00
CA LEU A 101 -3.57 -9.51 9.75
C LEU A 101 -4.53 -10.19 8.75
N ARG A 102 -5.79 -9.77 8.73
CA ARG A 102 -6.68 -10.19 7.65
C ARG A 102 -6.61 -9.18 6.51
N SER A 103 -6.42 -9.69 5.30
CA SER A 103 -6.27 -8.91 4.05
C SER A 103 -7.55 -8.22 3.56
N ASP A 104 -8.70 -8.46 4.20
CA ASP A 104 -10.02 -8.01 3.75
C ASP A 104 -10.43 -6.62 4.26
N ILE A 105 -9.59 -5.97 5.07
CA ILE A 105 -9.84 -4.63 5.60
C ILE A 105 -8.71 -3.70 5.19
N GLY A 106 -9.04 -2.47 4.79
CA GLY A 106 -8.10 -1.38 4.59
C GLY A 106 -8.70 -0.07 5.08
N LEU A 107 -7.83 0.90 5.34
CA LEU A 107 -8.20 2.27 5.70
C LEU A 107 -7.26 3.23 5.00
N LEU A 108 -7.83 4.32 4.49
CA LEU A 108 -7.08 5.43 3.96
C LEU A 108 -7.72 6.73 4.48
N CYS A 109 -7.18 7.26 5.56
CA CYS A 109 -7.55 8.56 6.10
C CYS A 109 -6.65 9.63 5.46
N LEU A 110 -7.24 10.62 4.79
CA LEU A 110 -6.50 11.68 4.10
C LEU A 110 -6.99 13.04 4.61
N PRO A 111 -6.09 14.01 4.84
CA PRO A 111 -6.50 15.36 5.20
C PRO A 111 -7.35 15.98 4.08
N VAL A 112 -8.30 16.82 4.46
CA VAL A 112 -8.98 17.67 3.49
C VAL A 112 -7.96 18.65 2.88
N ARG A 113 -8.27 19.17 1.70
CA ARG A 113 -7.36 20.06 0.98
C ARG A 113 -7.03 21.28 1.84
N GLY A 114 -5.73 21.46 2.10
CA GLY A 114 -5.20 22.61 2.86
C GLY A 114 -4.82 22.27 4.29
N GLU A 115 -5.25 21.11 4.80
CA GLU A 115 -4.89 20.62 6.12
C GLU A 115 -3.67 19.69 6.05
N GLU A 116 -2.91 19.64 7.15
CA GLU A 116 -1.75 18.77 7.29
C GLU A 116 -2.09 17.41 7.92
N ALA A 117 -3.21 17.31 8.62
CA ALA A 117 -3.62 16.13 9.37
C ALA A 117 -5.09 15.80 9.11
N CYS A 118 -5.37 14.51 8.91
CA CYS A 118 -6.73 14.00 8.79
C CYS A 118 -7.39 13.89 10.17
N GLY A 119 -8.62 14.38 10.31
CA GLY A 119 -9.43 14.20 11.53
C GLY A 119 -10.03 12.81 11.66
N ASP A 120 -10.15 12.08 10.55
CA ASP A 120 -10.77 10.77 10.51
C ASP A 120 -9.90 9.67 11.10
N SER A 121 -10.55 8.65 11.64
CA SER A 121 -9.88 7.44 12.09
C SER A 121 -10.79 6.23 12.02
N ALA A 122 -10.20 5.04 12.06
CA ALA A 122 -10.94 3.82 12.28
C ALA A 122 -10.12 2.82 13.09
N ALA A 123 -10.83 1.97 13.82
CA ALA A 123 -10.25 0.84 14.52
C ALA A 123 -11.09 -0.40 14.27
N VAL A 124 -10.42 -1.54 14.11
CA VAL A 124 -11.07 -2.84 14.02
C VAL A 124 -10.52 -3.76 15.10
N VAL A 125 -11.42 -4.33 15.89
CA VAL A 125 -11.12 -5.32 16.90
C VAL A 125 -11.77 -6.64 16.51
N GLU A 126 -10.97 -7.69 16.52
CA GLU A 126 -11.42 -9.07 16.31
C GLU A 126 -11.58 -9.75 17.68
N ALA A 127 -12.74 -10.35 17.94
CA ALA A 127 -13.03 -11.08 19.16
C ALA A 127 -13.68 -12.44 18.84
N PRO A 128 -13.63 -13.43 19.75
CA PRO A 128 -14.44 -14.63 19.61
C PRO A 128 -15.92 -14.25 19.49
N GLY A 129 -16.54 -14.55 18.35
CA GLY A 129 -17.95 -14.21 18.06
C GLY A 129 -18.16 -13.10 17.03
N GLY A 130 -17.12 -12.39 16.59
CA GLY A 130 -17.24 -11.47 15.47
C GLY A 130 -16.22 -10.33 15.43
N ARG A 131 -16.46 -9.42 14.49
CA ARG A 131 -15.66 -8.23 14.24
C ARG A 131 -16.42 -7.00 14.69
N THR A 132 -15.74 -6.13 15.42
CA THR A 132 -16.25 -4.79 15.73
C THR A 132 -15.39 -3.77 15.01
N ALA A 133 -16.01 -2.87 14.26
CA ALA A 133 -15.35 -1.75 13.62
C ALA A 133 -15.93 -0.44 14.17
N VAL A 134 -15.06 0.53 14.43
CA VAL A 134 -15.44 1.91 14.74
C VAL A 134 -14.84 2.78 13.66
N VAL A 135 -15.64 3.70 13.14
CA VAL A 135 -15.21 4.76 12.22
C VAL A 135 -15.51 6.09 12.92
N VAL A 136 -14.54 6.98 12.91
CA VAL A 136 -14.62 8.33 13.45
C VAL A 136 -14.48 9.28 12.27
N ASP A 137 -15.49 10.12 12.11
CA ASP A 137 -15.50 11.25 11.17
C ASP A 137 -15.12 12.49 11.97
N GLY A 138 -13.96 13.05 11.66
CA GLY A 138 -13.37 14.16 12.38
C GLY A 138 -12.99 15.30 11.44
N LEU A 139 -12.92 16.52 11.96
CA LEU A 139 -12.44 17.67 11.19
C LEU A 139 -10.93 17.55 10.96
N GLY A 140 -10.49 17.81 9.72
CA GLY A 140 -9.09 17.81 9.30
C GLY A 140 -8.88 17.09 7.99
#